data_AF-A0A924ME91-F1
#
_entry.id   AF-A0A924ME91-F1
#
_cell.length_a   1.000
_cell.length_b   1.000
_cell.length_c   1.000
_cell.angle_alpha   90.00
_cell.angle_beta   90.00
_cell.angle_gamma   90.00
#
_symmetry.space_group_name_H-M   'P 1'
#
loop_
_entity.id
_entity.type
_entity.pdbx_description
1 polymer ?
#
loop_
_entity_poly.entity_id
_entity_poly.type
_entity_poly.pdbx_seq_one_letter_code
_entity_poly.pdbx_strand_id
1 'polypeptide(L)'
;YYAAFIHLTFVNIHPFSDGNSTISRLLEKWFLAEKLGERAWYIKSEKYYYKNVDSYYKNLARLGLFYEGLNYEKSVPFLLMLPKSLTFEK
;
A
#
# COMPACT_ATOMS: atom_id res chain seq x y z
N TYR A 1 -6.26 -3.94 7.09
CA TYR A 1 -6.39 -4.85 5.93
C TYR A 1 -6.87 -4.08 4.69
N TYR A 2 -8.14 -3.65 4.64
CA TYR A 2 -8.74 -3.09 3.41
C TYR A 2 -7.99 -1.89 2.80
N ALA A 3 -7.51 -0.94 3.60
CA ALA A 3 -6.73 0.20 3.10
C ALA A 3 -5.49 -0.24 2.28
N ALA A 4 -4.68 -1.13 2.85
CA ALA A 4 -3.49 -1.66 2.18
C ALA A 4 -3.85 -2.52 0.95
N PHE A 5 -5.00 -3.20 0.98
CA PHE A 5 -5.46 -4.00 -0.15
C PHE A 5 -5.94 -3.13 -1.32
N ILE A 6 -6.57 -1.97 -1.04
CA ILE A 6 -6.93 -0.97 -2.06
C ILE A 6 -5.67 -0.45 -2.74
N HIS A 7 -4.64 -0.08 -1.97
CA HIS A 7 -3.33 0.32 -2.49
C HIS A 7 -2.76 -0.75 -3.42
N LEU A 8 -2.66 -1.98 -2.91
CA LEU A 8 -2.10 -3.12 -3.63
C LEU A 8 -2.84 -3.37 -4.95
N THR A 9 -4.16 -3.37 -4.91
CA THR A 9 -4.96 -3.68 -6.10
C THR A 9 -4.85 -2.56 -7.13
N PHE A 10 -4.91 -1.29 -6.70
CA PHE A 10 -4.83 -0.17 -7.61
C PHE A 10 -3.46 -0.09 -8.32
N VAL A 11 -2.36 -0.27 -7.59
CA VAL A 11 -1.01 -0.22 -8.20
C VAL A 11 -0.79 -1.38 -9.17
N ASN A 12 -1.44 -2.53 -8.96
CA ASN A 12 -1.40 -3.66 -9.87
C ASN A 12 -2.25 -3.45 -11.13
N ILE A 13 -3.42 -2.80 -11.01
CA ILE A 13 -4.24 -2.42 -12.19
C ILE A 13 -3.48 -1.40 -13.05
N HIS A 14 -2.77 -0.48 -12.40
CA HIS A 14 -1.96 0.58 -13.04
C HIS A 14 -2.70 1.33 -14.19
N PRO A 15 -3.91 1.88 -13.95
CA PRO A 15 -4.79 2.35 -15.02
C PRO A 15 -4.35 3.67 -15.68
N PHE A 16 -3.46 4.43 -15.05
CA PHE A 16 -2.98 5.72 -15.57
C PHE A 16 -1.61 5.59 -16.23
N SER A 17 -1.30 6.50 -17.16
CA SER A 17 0.03 6.56 -17.79
C SER A 17 1.15 6.92 -16.82
N ASP A 18 0.82 7.69 -15.77
CA ASP A 18 1.73 8.06 -14.67
C ASP A 18 0.93 8.31 -13.38
N GLY A 19 1.61 8.37 -12.23
CA GLY A 19 1.03 8.77 -10.95
C GLY A 19 0.33 7.65 -10.17
N ASN A 20 0.28 6.43 -10.69
CA ASN A 20 -0.44 5.31 -10.04
C ASN A 20 0.02 5.07 -8.60
N SER A 21 1.33 5.08 -8.36
CA SER A 21 1.89 4.91 -7.01
C SER A 21 1.47 6.04 -6.05
N THR A 22 1.36 7.27 -6.54
CA THR A 22 0.90 8.42 -5.74
C THR A 22 -0.59 8.30 -5.42
N ILE A 23 -1.41 7.97 -6.42
CA ILE A 23 -2.85 7.79 -6.24
C ILE A 23 -3.12 6.60 -5.29
N SER A 24 -2.37 5.51 -5.40
CA SER A 24 -2.52 4.34 -4.52
C SER A 24 -2.33 4.71 -3.04
N ARG A 25 -1.30 5.50 -2.73
CA ARG A 25 -1.04 6.00 -1.36
C ARG A 25 -2.14 6.95 -0.89
N LEU A 26 -2.61 7.82 -1.77
CA LEU A 26 -3.71 8.74 -1.46
C LEU A 26 -5.01 7.98 -1.16
N LEU A 27 -5.35 6.97 -1.97
CA LEU A 27 -6.55 6.13 -1.77
C LEU A 27 -6.47 5.34 -0.46
N GLU A 28 -5.30 4.77 -0.14
CA GLU A 28 -5.07 4.11 1.14
C GLU A 28 -5.34 5.06 2.32
N LYS A 29 -4.78 6.26 2.26
CA LYS A 29 -4.95 7.28 3.31
C LYS A 29 -6.37 7.78 3.42
N TRP A 30 -6.99 8.11 2.29
CA TRP A 30 -8.38 8.53 2.24
C TRP A 30 -9.26 7.46 2.88
N PHE A 31 -9.10 6.18 2.49
CA PHE A 31 -9.88 5.11 3.09
C PHE A 31 -9.66 4.97 4.61
N LEU A 32 -8.42 5.15 5.09
CA LEU A 32 -8.16 5.18 6.53
C LEU A 32 -8.88 6.34 7.23
N ALA A 33 -8.83 7.54 6.67
CA ALA A 33 -9.50 8.72 7.22
C ALA A 33 -11.02 8.59 7.22
N GLU A 34 -11.60 8.03 6.15
CA GLU A 34 -13.04 7.75 6.07
C GLU A 34 -13.50 6.76 7.15
N LYS A 35 -12.65 5.79 7.53
CA LYS A 35 -13.03 4.74 8.50
C LYS A 35 -12.64 5.06 9.94
N LEU A 36 -11.58 5.82 10.16
CA LEU A 36 -11.01 6.08 11.49
C LEU A 36 -11.10 7.56 11.90
N GLY A 37 -11.61 8.43 11.02
CA GLY A 37 -11.74 9.86 11.21
C GLY A 37 -10.49 10.65 10.79
N GLU A 38 -10.61 11.98 10.81
CA GLU A 38 -9.61 12.92 10.29
C GLU A 38 -8.20 12.73 10.86
N ARG A 39 -8.09 12.26 12.11
CA ARG A 39 -6.77 12.03 12.72
C ARG A 39 -5.93 11.00 11.99
N ALA A 40 -6.54 10.11 11.21
CA ALA A 40 -5.81 9.13 10.42
C ALA A 40 -4.97 9.77 9.28
N TRP A 41 -5.28 11.00 8.85
CA TRP A 41 -4.44 11.74 7.90
C TRP A 41 -3.00 11.95 8.38
N TYR A 42 -2.80 12.00 9.70
CA TYR A 42 -1.49 12.19 10.33
C TYR A 42 -0.65 10.91 10.38
N ILE A 43 -1.20 9.76 10.01
CA ILE A 43 -0.44 8.52 9.83
C ILE A 43 0.59 8.75 8.70
N LYS A 44 1.87 8.51 9.00
CA LYS A 44 2.99 8.74 8.06
C LYS A 44 3.33 7.46 7.29
N SER A 45 2.32 6.80 6.70
CA SER A 45 2.53 5.54 5.96
C SER A 45 3.46 5.72 4.76
N GLU A 46 3.40 6.87 4.10
CA GLU A 46 4.27 7.21 2.96
C GLU A 46 5.73 7.31 3.37
N LYS A 47 6.01 7.85 4.56
CA LYS A 47 7.37 7.90 5.12
C LYS A 47 7.90 6.48 5.37
N TYR A 48 7.05 5.57 5.84
CA TYR A 48 7.43 4.18 6.04
C TYR A 48 7.71 3.48 4.72
N TYR A 49 6.84 3.63 3.71
CA TYR A 49 7.07 3.08 2.37
C TYR A 49 8.37 3.61 1.75
N TYR A 50 8.62 4.91 1.87
CA TYR A 50 9.85 5.54 1.38
C TYR A 50 11.10 4.96 2.05
N LYS A 51 11.10 4.82 3.38
CA LYS A 51 12.22 4.22 4.12
C LYS A 51 12.43 2.74 3.82
N ASN A 52 11.39 2.04 3.36
CA ASN A 52 11.41 0.60 3.08
C ASN A 52 11.15 0.32 1.60
N VAL A 53 11.65 1.19 0.71
CA VAL A 53 11.32 1.17 -0.73
C VAL A 53 11.69 -0.15 -1.40
N ASP A 54 12.81 -0.76 -1.03
CA ASP A 54 13.21 -2.06 -1.55
C ASP A 54 12.22 -3.16 -1.15
N SER A 55 11.78 -3.14 0.10
CA SER A 55 10.77 -4.08 0.60
C SER A 55 9.41 -3.83 -0.06
N TYR A 56 9.06 -2.58 -0.33
CA TYR A 56 7.83 -2.20 -1.01
C TYR A 56 7.76 -2.84 -2.41
N TYR A 57 8.78 -2.61 -3.26
CA TYR A 57 8.80 -3.17 -4.60
C TYR A 57 8.98 -4.69 -4.60
N LYS A 58 9.79 -5.24 -3.69
CA LYS A 58 9.90 -6.69 -3.51
C LYS A 58 8.56 -7.32 -3.14
N ASN A 59 7.79 -6.68 -2.27
CA ASN A 59 6.47 -7.17 -1.86
C ASN A 59 5.43 -7.08 -2.98
N LEU A 60 5.49 -6.06 -3.83
CA LEU A 60 4.67 -5.99 -5.04
C LEU A 60 5.03 -7.10 -6.04
N ALA A 61 6.31 -7.25 -6.35
CA ALA A 61 6.79 -8.24 -7.32
C ALA A 61 6.50 -9.69 -6.89
N ARG A 62 6.28 -9.95 -5.59
CA ARG A 62 5.90 -11.29 -5.07
C ARG A 62 4.57 -11.79 -5.62
N LEU A 63 3.65 -10.91 -5.99
CA LEU A 63 2.35 -11.31 -6.53
C LEU A 63 2.50 -11.88 -7.95
N GLY A 64 3.41 -11.34 -8.75
CA GLY A 64 3.61 -11.72 -10.14
C GLY A 64 4.05 -10.51 -10.96
N LEU A 65 4.50 -10.76 -12.20
CA LEU A 65 4.93 -9.70 -13.12
C LEU A 65 3.80 -9.17 -13.99
N PHE A 66 2.81 -10.02 -14.31
CA PHE A 66 1.69 -9.69 -15.18
C PHE A 66 0.39 -9.70 -14.40
N TYR A 67 -0.50 -8.76 -14.73
CA TYR A 67 -1.76 -8.57 -14.02
C TYR A 67 -2.63 -9.83 -14.02
N GLU A 68 -2.71 -10.52 -15.15
CA GLU A 68 -3.49 -11.75 -15.35
C GLU A 68 -2.98 -12.92 -14.50
N GLY A 69 -1.70 -12.88 -14.09
CA GLY A 69 -1.02 -13.93 -13.34
C GLY A 69 -0.79 -13.60 -11.86
N LEU A 70 -1.40 -12.54 -11.33
CA LEU A 70 -1.18 -12.14 -9.95
C LEU A 70 -1.72 -13.18 -8.96
N ASN A 71 -0.86 -13.64 -8.07
CA ASN A 71 -1.22 -14.51 -6.96
C ASN A 71 -1.37 -13.68 -5.67
N TYR A 72 -2.62 -13.36 -5.32
CA TYR A 72 -2.96 -12.62 -4.11
C TYR A 72 -2.73 -13.39 -2.81
N GLU A 73 -2.54 -14.71 -2.81
CA GLU A 73 -2.12 -15.45 -1.61
C GLU A 73 -0.75 -14.98 -1.12
N LYS A 74 0.08 -14.44 -2.04
CA LYS A 74 1.40 -13.86 -1.74
C LYS A 74 1.35 -12.39 -1.32
N SER A 75 0.17 -11.81 -1.15
CA SER A 75 -0.02 -10.38 -0.84
C SER A 75 0.32 -10.01 0.61
N VAL A 76 0.29 -10.98 1.53
CA VAL A 76 0.42 -10.75 2.98
C VAL A 76 1.61 -9.85 3.35
N PRO A 77 2.84 -10.04 2.79
CA PRO A 77 3.97 -9.17 3.11
C PRO A 77 3.73 -7.70 2.76
N PHE A 78 3.04 -7.41 1.64
CA PHE A 78 2.67 -6.05 1.26
C PHE A 78 1.62 -5.50 2.23
N LEU A 79 0.57 -6.27 2.51
CA LEU A 79 -0.54 -5.86 3.38
C LEU A 79 -0.08 -5.52 4.81
N LEU A 80 0.99 -6.16 5.28
CA LEU A 80 1.59 -5.90 6.58
C LEU A 80 2.46 -4.62 6.63
N MET A 81 2.79 -3.99 5.50
CA MET A 81 3.59 -2.76 5.52
C MET A 81 2.84 -1.57 6.14
N LEU A 82 1.54 -1.44 5.86
CA LEU A 82 0.71 -0.39 6.46
C LEU A 82 0.65 -0.45 7.99
N PRO A 83 0.26 -1.58 8.64
CA PRO A 83 0.24 -1.64 10.10
C PRO A 83 1.64 -1.45 10.71
N LYS A 84 2.72 -1.85 10.03
CA LYS A 84 4.10 -1.56 10.46
C LYS A 84 4.46 -0.07 10.41
N SER A 85 3.76 0.73 9.60
CA SER A 85 3.93 2.19 9.62
C SER A 85 3.36 2.85 10.88
N LEU A 86 2.55 2.11 11.64
CA LEU A 86 1.91 2.57 12.88
C LEU A 86 2.68 2.11 14.13
N THR A 87 3.57 1.12 14.01
CA THR A 87 4.36 0.66 15.13
C THR A 87 5.45 1.67 15.45
N PHE A 88 5.35 2.29 16.62
CA PHE A 88 6.44 3.07 17.19
C PHE A 88 7.49 2.09 17.71
N GLU A 89 8.73 2.20 17.25
CA GLU A 89 9.86 1.64 18.00
C GLU A 89 9.89 2.35 19.35
N LYS A 90 9.84 1.56 20.43
CA LYS A 90 9.94 2.06 21.81
C LYS A 90 11.34 2.58 22.10
#